data_AF-A0A0S7ZIL1-F1
#
_entry.id   AF-A0A0S7ZIL1-F1
#
_cell.length_a   1.000
_cell.length_b   1.000
_cell.length_c   1.000
_cell.angle_alpha   90.00
_cell.angle_beta   90.00
_cell.angle_gamma   90.00
#
_symmetry.space_group_name_H-M   'P 1'
#
loop_
_entity.id
_entity.type
_entity.pdbx_description
1 polymer ?
#
loop_
_entity_poly.entity_id
_entity_poly.type
_entity_poly.pdbx_seq_one_letter_code
_entity_poly.pdbx_strand_id
1 'polypeptide(L)'
;MARYNDVTAADTAGKNVAVIDVFRTTTAMVTALARGALSIVSAKSINEARRLAHTMQGGPFLLAGERNALPIKGFDMDNSPLSYTEKSIRGKTIIMTTSNGTRAVRASTAQRNLYIASFANLSAVS
;
A
#
# COMPACT_ATOMS: atom_id res chain seq x y z
N MET A 1 16.79 10.13 4.54
CA MET A 1 15.70 9.14 4.36
C MET A 1 16.09 8.23 3.22
N ALA A 2 16.11 6.91 3.42
CA ALA A 2 16.54 5.93 2.43
C ALA A 2 15.46 5.70 1.36
N ARG A 3 15.85 5.46 0.09
CA ARG A 3 14.92 4.96 -0.93
C ARG A 3 14.77 3.46 -0.78
N TYR A 4 13.72 2.87 -1.36
CA TYR A 4 13.49 1.42 -1.23
C TYR A 4 14.65 0.56 -1.76
N ASN A 5 15.44 1.06 -2.72
CA ASN A 5 16.62 0.37 -3.25
C ASN A 5 17.85 0.44 -2.33
N ASP A 6 17.84 1.35 -1.35
CA ASP A 6 18.96 1.57 -0.43
C ASP A 6 18.76 0.80 0.89
N VAL A 7 17.59 0.19 1.09
CA VAL A 7 17.21 -0.52 2.32
C VAL A 7 17.51 -1.99 2.17
N THR A 8 18.37 -2.51 3.04
CA THR A 8 18.67 -3.93 3.18
C THR A 8 17.87 -4.56 4.31
N ALA A 9 17.86 -5.89 4.37
CA ALA A 9 17.26 -6.60 5.50
C ALA A 9 17.94 -6.23 6.83
N ALA A 10 19.26 -6.03 6.84
CA ALA A 10 20.01 -5.65 8.04
C ALA A 10 19.59 -4.27 8.59
N ASP A 11 19.18 -3.36 7.72
CA ASP A 11 18.73 -2.03 8.12
C ASP A 11 17.43 -2.06 8.93
N THR A 12 16.57 -3.05 8.66
CA THR A 12 15.22 -3.17 9.26
C THR A 12 15.11 -4.25 10.31
N ALA A 13 16.04 -5.22 10.34
CA ALA A 13 15.99 -6.40 11.20
C ALA A 13 15.72 -6.06 12.67
N GLY A 14 14.61 -6.56 13.23
CA GLY A 14 14.26 -6.42 14.65
C GLY A 14 13.86 -5.00 15.09
N LYS A 15 13.74 -4.03 14.17
CA LYS A 15 13.41 -2.63 14.47
C LYS A 15 11.94 -2.31 14.26
N ASN A 16 11.51 -1.18 14.81
CA ASN A 16 10.27 -0.52 14.41
C ASN A 16 10.56 0.30 13.15
N VAL A 17 9.80 0.07 12.08
CA VAL A 17 9.99 0.72 10.78
C VAL A 17 8.72 1.45 10.39
N ALA A 18 8.85 2.72 10.01
CA ALA A 18 7.77 3.49 9.40
C ALA A 18 8.08 3.72 7.92
N VAL A 19 7.19 3.28 7.03
CA VAL A 19 7.28 3.59 5.60
C VAL A 19 6.45 4.85 5.33
N ILE A 20 7.08 5.81 4.64
CA ILE A 20 6.48 7.10 4.30
C ILE A 20 6.67 7.33 2.80
N ASP A 21 5.56 7.47 2.07
CA ASP A 21 5.47 7.88 0.68
C ASP A 21 4.21 8.74 0.53
N VAL A 22 4.33 10.00 0.98
CA VAL A 22 3.21 10.95 1.13
C VAL A 22 2.51 11.22 -0.21
N PHE A 23 3.24 11.18 -1.33
CA PHE A 23 2.73 11.46 -2.67
C PHE A 23 2.87 10.25 -3.60
N ARG A 24 1.97 9.27 -3.52
CA ARG A 24 0.68 9.28 -2.79
C ARG A 24 0.40 8.00 -2.01
N THR A 25 1.32 7.04 -2.05
CA THR A 25 1.07 5.66 -1.62
C THR A 25 0.61 5.56 -0.16
N THR A 26 1.36 6.08 0.80
CA THR A 26 1.02 5.87 2.22
C THR A 26 -0.17 6.71 2.65
N THR A 27 -0.35 7.91 2.08
CA THR A 27 -1.56 8.71 2.25
C THR A 27 -2.80 7.98 1.72
N ALA A 28 -2.72 7.34 0.56
CA ALA A 28 -3.82 6.56 -0.02
C ALA A 28 -4.14 5.34 0.84
N MET A 29 -3.12 4.62 1.33
CA MET A 29 -3.30 3.47 2.21
C MET A 29 -4.00 3.84 3.52
N VAL A 30 -3.52 4.88 4.20
CA VAL A 30 -4.12 5.39 5.44
C VAL A 30 -5.57 5.83 5.21
N THR A 31 -5.82 6.56 4.12
CA THR A 31 -7.17 7.02 3.75
C THR A 31 -8.11 5.85 3.50
N ALA A 32 -7.67 4.81 2.79
CA ALA A 32 -8.48 3.64 2.50
C ALA A 32 -8.87 2.87 3.78
N LEU A 33 -7.90 2.63 4.67
CA LEU A 33 -8.15 1.96 5.95
C LEU A 33 -9.09 2.78 6.84
N ALA A 34 -8.86 4.10 6.95
CA ALA A 34 -9.74 4.99 7.71
C ALA A 34 -11.19 5.03 7.18
N ARG A 35 -11.39 4.75 5.88
CA ARG A 35 -12.70 4.70 5.22
C ARG A 35 -13.28 3.28 5.09
N GLY A 36 -12.73 2.32 5.83
CA GLY A 36 -13.33 1.00 6.02
C GLY A 36 -12.88 -0.09 5.04
N ALA A 37 -11.77 0.11 4.31
CA ALA A 37 -11.12 -1.02 3.64
C ALA A 37 -10.76 -2.10 4.67
N LEU A 38 -10.98 -3.37 4.32
CA LEU A 38 -10.74 -4.50 5.22
C LEU A 38 -9.23 -4.69 5.47
N SER A 39 -8.44 -4.60 4.41
CA SER A 39 -6.99 -4.73 4.47
C SER A 39 -6.34 -4.17 3.20
N ILE A 40 -5.02 -3.99 3.24
CA ILE A 40 -4.21 -3.62 2.07
C ILE A 40 -3.13 -4.66 1.86
N VAL A 41 -3.06 -5.19 0.64
CA VAL A 41 -2.04 -6.15 0.19
C VAL A 41 -1.11 -5.46 -0.79
N SER A 42 0.15 -5.26 -0.41
CA SER A 42 1.15 -4.61 -1.28
C SER A 42 1.82 -5.60 -2.24
N ALA A 43 1.80 -5.29 -3.53
CA ALA A 43 2.47 -6.06 -4.59
C ALA A 43 3.60 -5.24 -5.24
N LYS A 44 4.72 -5.89 -5.58
CA LYS A 44 5.90 -5.27 -6.21
C LYS A 44 5.69 -5.00 -7.71
N SER A 45 4.75 -5.72 -8.34
CA SER A 45 4.46 -5.61 -9.77
C SER A 45 2.97 -5.77 -10.09
N ILE A 46 2.58 -5.33 -11.30
CA ILE A 46 1.23 -5.53 -11.84
C ILE A 46 0.90 -7.02 -11.93
N ASN A 47 1.84 -7.83 -12.40
CA ASN A 47 1.65 -9.28 -12.54
C ASN A 47 1.46 -9.96 -11.18
N GLU A 48 2.20 -9.52 -10.16
CA GLU A 48 2.00 -10.01 -8.79
C GLU A 48 0.62 -9.60 -8.24
N ALA A 49 0.19 -8.34 -8.44
CA ALA A 49 -1.13 -7.90 -8.01
C ALA A 49 -2.25 -8.72 -8.68
N ARG A 50 -2.15 -8.96 -10.00
CA ARG A 50 -3.11 -9.81 -10.72
C ARG A 50 -3.08 -11.24 -10.19
N ARG A 51 -1.90 -11.84 -9.98
CA ARG A 51 -1.80 -13.20 -9.42
C ARG A 51 -2.44 -13.30 -8.04
N LEU A 52 -2.21 -12.32 -7.16
CA LEU A 52 -2.83 -12.27 -5.83
C LEU A 52 -4.36 -12.22 -5.93
N ALA A 53 -4.90 -11.41 -6.84
CA ALA A 53 -6.34 -11.37 -7.10
C ALA A 53 -6.90 -12.75 -7.51
N HIS A 54 -6.18 -13.52 -8.34
CA HIS A 54 -6.62 -14.86 -8.73
C HIS A 54 -6.61 -15.86 -7.57
N THR A 55 -5.73 -15.66 -6.56
CA THR A 55 -5.65 -16.54 -5.39
C THR A 55 -6.72 -16.23 -4.32
N MET A 56 -7.32 -15.04 -4.34
CA MET A 56 -8.37 -14.64 -3.40
C MET A 56 -9.74 -15.19 -3.84
N GLN A 57 -9.96 -16.50 -3.65
CA GLN A 57 -11.13 -17.23 -4.17
C GLN A 57 -12.49 -16.95 -3.46
N GLY A 58 -12.68 -15.86 -2.71
CA GLY A 58 -13.98 -15.68 -2.04
C GLY A 58 -14.25 -14.42 -1.24
N GLY A 59 -13.34 -13.43 -1.22
CA GLY A 59 -13.57 -12.15 -0.54
C GLY A 59 -13.67 -10.99 -1.54
N PRO A 60 -14.45 -9.93 -1.27
CA PRO A 60 -14.48 -8.77 -2.15
C PRO A 60 -13.11 -8.07 -2.11
N PHE A 61 -12.46 -7.94 -3.26
CA PHE A 61 -11.20 -7.22 -3.40
C PHE A 61 -11.28 -6.18 -4.52
N LEU A 62 -10.34 -5.23 -4.52
CA LEU A 62 -10.13 -4.25 -5.57
C LEU A 62 -8.64 -4.21 -5.92
N LEU A 63 -8.33 -4.16 -7.21
CA LEU A 63 -7.00 -3.83 -7.72
C LEU A 63 -6.82 -2.31 -7.74
N ALA A 64 -5.77 -1.82 -7.10
CA ALA A 64 -5.47 -0.39 -7.03
C ALA A 64 -4.01 -0.09 -7.35
N GLY A 65 -3.74 1.08 -7.92
CA GLY A 65 -2.35 1.49 -8.11
C GLY A 65 -2.09 2.46 -9.24
N GLU A 66 -0.79 2.68 -9.46
CA GLU A 66 -0.29 3.53 -10.53
C GLU A 66 1.02 2.99 -11.12
N ARG A 67 1.31 3.42 -12.35
CA ARG A 67 2.65 3.39 -12.94
C ARG A 67 2.94 4.74 -13.56
N ASN A 68 4.08 5.33 -13.21
CA ASN A 68 4.46 6.67 -13.67
C ASN A 68 3.35 7.71 -13.39
N ALA A 69 2.75 7.64 -12.21
CA ALA A 69 1.62 8.44 -11.74
C ALA A 69 0.30 8.27 -12.49
N LEU A 70 0.24 7.35 -13.48
CA LEU A 70 -0.96 7.06 -14.25
C LEU A 70 -1.70 5.82 -13.72
N PRO A 71 -3.05 5.79 -13.79
CA PRO A 71 -3.83 4.60 -13.47
C PRO A 71 -3.42 3.39 -14.31
N ILE A 72 -3.47 2.21 -13.72
CA ILE A 72 -3.14 0.95 -14.42
C ILE A 72 -4.38 0.47 -15.18
N LYS A 73 -4.23 0.20 -16.48
CA LYS A 73 -5.34 -0.33 -17.29
C LYS A 73 -5.87 -1.66 -16.72
N GLY A 74 -7.19 -1.73 -16.52
CA GLY A 74 -7.86 -2.90 -15.96
C GLY A 74 -7.62 -3.10 -14.47
N PHE A 75 -7.30 -2.04 -13.74
CA PHE A 75 -7.42 -1.96 -12.29
C PHE A 75 -8.70 -1.18 -11.95
N ASP A 76 -9.24 -1.42 -10.76
CA ASP A 76 -10.49 -0.82 -10.30
C ASP A 76 -10.27 0.61 -9.77
N MET A 77 -9.09 0.89 -9.22
CA MET A 77 -8.77 2.14 -8.54
C MET A 77 -7.37 2.67 -8.88
N ASP A 78 -7.19 3.98 -8.75
CA ASP A 78 -5.90 4.65 -8.89
C ASP A 78 -5.15 4.78 -7.55
N ASN A 79 -4.05 5.53 -7.52
CA ASN A 79 -3.30 5.86 -6.29
C ASN A 79 -3.71 7.22 -5.70
N SER A 80 -4.91 7.73 -5.99
CA SER A 80 -5.41 8.98 -5.44
C SER A 80 -6.20 8.73 -4.15
N PRO A 81 -5.83 9.34 -3.01
CA PRO A 81 -6.60 9.21 -1.76
C PRO A 81 -8.08 9.57 -1.91
N LEU A 82 -8.40 10.50 -2.83
CA LEU A 82 -9.76 10.96 -3.08
C LEU A 82 -10.66 9.87 -3.71
N SER A 83 -10.08 8.92 -4.45
CA SER A 83 -10.83 7.83 -5.10
C SER A 83 -11.36 6.81 -4.10
N TYR A 84 -10.74 6.70 -2.93
CA TYR A 84 -11.09 5.73 -1.88
C TYR A 84 -12.28 6.20 -1.07
N THR A 85 -13.49 6.19 -1.64
CA THR A 85 -14.72 6.49 -0.87
C THR A 85 -15.16 5.30 -0.04
N GLU A 86 -15.83 5.55 1.09
CA GLU A 86 -16.39 4.48 1.92
C GLU A 86 -17.30 3.53 1.11
N LYS A 87 -18.19 4.08 0.28
CA LYS A 87 -19.11 3.31 -0.57
C LYS A 87 -18.37 2.35 -1.51
N SER A 88 -17.22 2.75 -2.05
CA SER A 88 -16.47 1.93 -2.99
C SER A 88 -15.65 0.81 -2.32
N ILE A 89 -15.16 1.04 -1.09
CA ILE A 89 -14.12 0.17 -0.49
C ILE A 89 -14.53 -0.53 0.81
N ARG A 90 -15.65 -0.17 1.44
CA ARG A 90 -16.04 -0.71 2.74
C ARG A 90 -16.10 -2.25 2.71
N GLY A 91 -15.37 -2.88 3.63
CA GLY A 91 -15.29 -4.33 3.76
C GLY A 91 -14.49 -5.04 2.66
N LYS A 92 -13.82 -4.30 1.76
CA LYS A 92 -13.04 -4.87 0.65
C LYS A 92 -11.54 -4.86 0.95
N THR A 93 -10.83 -5.88 0.48
CA THR A 93 -9.37 -5.90 0.49
C THR A 93 -8.82 -5.15 -0.72
N ILE A 94 -7.84 -4.28 -0.53
CA ILE A 94 -7.21 -3.53 -1.62
C ILE A 94 -5.86 -4.15 -1.95
N ILE A 95 -5.73 -4.72 -3.15
CA ILE A 95 -4.47 -5.22 -3.67
C ILE A 95 -3.81 -4.09 -4.44
N MET A 96 -2.73 -3.57 -3.89
CA MET A 96 -2.14 -2.31 -4.32
C MET A 96 -0.74 -2.49 -4.89
N THR A 97 -0.46 -1.89 -6.04
CA THR A 97 0.92 -1.78 -6.56
C THR A 97 1.22 -0.39 -7.08
N THR A 98 2.36 0.17 -6.68
CA THR A 98 2.84 1.50 -7.08
C THR A 98 4.29 1.42 -7.53
N SER A 99 4.78 2.49 -8.13
CA SER A 99 6.14 2.62 -8.62
C SER A 99 7.15 2.51 -7.48
N ASN A 100 6.84 3.10 -6.31
CA ASN A 100 7.78 3.21 -5.18
C ASN A 100 7.22 2.67 -3.86
N GLY A 101 6.17 3.27 -3.30
CA GLY A 101 5.78 3.00 -1.91
C GLY A 101 5.46 1.54 -1.59
N THR A 102 4.79 0.81 -2.49
CA THR A 102 4.55 -0.64 -2.28
C THR A 102 5.83 -1.48 -2.30
N ARG A 103 6.88 -1.04 -3.01
CA ARG A 103 8.19 -1.67 -2.97
C ARG A 103 8.92 -1.38 -1.66
N ALA A 104 8.80 -0.16 -1.12
CA ALA A 104 9.34 0.20 0.20
C ALA A 104 8.73 -0.64 1.33
N VAL A 105 7.40 -0.81 1.31
CA VAL A 105 6.69 -1.73 2.22
C VAL A 105 7.25 -3.15 2.10
N ARG A 106 7.43 -3.64 0.87
CA ARG A 106 7.89 -5.00 0.60
C ARG A 106 9.41 -5.20 0.80
N ALA A 107 10.20 -4.14 0.92
CA ALA A 107 11.61 -4.20 1.30
C ALA A 107 11.78 -4.30 2.82
N SER A 108 10.78 -3.86 3.59
CA SER A 108 10.84 -3.75 5.05
C SER A 108 10.29 -5.00 5.75
N THR A 109 10.69 -6.20 5.34
CA THR A 109 10.07 -7.46 5.84
C THR A 109 10.74 -8.07 7.06
N ALA A 110 11.98 -7.69 7.39
CA ALA A 110 12.73 -8.24 8.53
C ALA A 110 12.47 -7.51 9.87
N GLN A 111 11.61 -6.51 9.85
CA GLN A 111 11.23 -5.66 10.98
C GLN A 111 10.55 -6.41 12.14
N ARG A 112 10.55 -5.77 13.31
CA ARG A 112 9.70 -6.17 14.46
C ARG A 112 8.29 -5.60 14.36
N ASN A 113 8.16 -4.30 14.10
CA ASN A 113 6.88 -3.68 13.72
C ASN A 113 7.02 -2.83 12.44
N LEU A 114 6.00 -2.88 11.56
CA LEU A 114 5.91 -2.05 10.36
C LEU A 114 4.70 -1.12 10.43
N TYR A 115 4.95 0.17 10.31
CA TYR A 115 3.93 1.22 10.30
C TYR A 115 3.85 1.87 8.92
N ILE A 116 2.63 2.20 8.50
CA ILE A 116 2.38 3.05 7.34
C ILE A 116 2.12 4.46 7.84
N ALA A 117 2.97 5.40 7.47
CA ALA A 117 2.94 6.76 7.99
C ALA A 117 2.72 7.79 6.87
N SER A 118 1.92 8.79 7.18
CA SER A 118 1.58 9.94 6.35
C SER A 118 1.20 11.11 7.25
N PHE A 119 1.05 12.31 6.70
CA PHE A 119 0.51 13.43 7.48
C PHE A 119 -0.90 13.15 8.01
N ALA A 120 -1.69 12.31 7.32
CA ALA A 120 -3.07 11.99 7.72
C ALA A 120 -3.17 11.16 9.00
N ASN A 121 -2.09 10.54 9.46
CA ASN A 121 -2.06 9.75 10.69
C ASN A 121 -0.86 10.06 11.58
N LEU A 122 -0.27 11.25 11.45
CA LEU A 122 0.94 11.64 12.17
C LEU A 122 0.84 11.42 13.69
N SER A 123 -0.26 11.86 14.31
CA SER A 123 -0.48 11.71 15.75
C SER A 123 -0.67 10.26 16.22
N ALA A 124 -1.00 9.34 15.32
CA ALA A 124 -1.17 7.92 15.65
C ALA A 124 0.13 7.11 15.53
N VAL A 125 1.17 7.68 14.88
CA VAL A 125 2.45 7.00 14.62
C VAL A 125 3.64 7.71 15.28
N SER A 126 3.41 8.81 16.00
CA SER A 126 4.41 9.61 16.75
C SER A 126 4.61 9.13 18.17
#